data_AF-A0A2A3ZI25-F1
#
_entry.id   AF-A0A2A3ZI25-F1
#
_cell.length_a   1.000
_cell.length_b   1.000
_cell.length_c   1.000
_cell.angle_alpha   90.00
_cell.angle_beta   90.00
_cell.angle_gamma   90.00
#
_symmetry.space_group_name_H-M   'P 1'
#
loop_
_entity.id
_entity.type
_entity.pdbx_description
1 polymer ?
#
loop_
_entity_poly.entity_id
_entity_poly.type
_entity_poly.pdbx_seq_one_letter_code
_entity_poly.pdbx_strand_id
1 'polypeptide(L)'
;MSIDKTAEELGILHGRRVTGGDFWKLKIKDEDELKTRYCEYQSDVEVNDKVVFYESMSGARMMDSPYAVFKEVFNDPAYSDFHHVWSVRSPSVIPAEYKDHPRVSFVMRNTDAHIFFLNRSKYLVGNSVQPDFLVRRPEQKFLNTWHGIAYKTLGRDDNNPLGAAASVYSLLQATHVLTPCEFMTEIQLDRFSMRGVYSGDMAEIGYPRQDLTINLDTQTEQSLRTQLNLDPDKKTVLYAPTWRGQKGGARFDASHLEDDIAALSELDANVVFLAHHIMLRHIKNVDFSKIIVPPANVNTNELLGIVDLLVTDYSSIFFDYMVTDHPIVHYLYDYEEYESERGLTLQLEELPGPVVRSQAALKSVVTDLIQDEYTPSPTYLRARDRFCPHDDGHAAERTKQWFFNGSGNSVKHVEARTRPTVVFWGGRLDKSNETKTFLDQLKSEAKAGTKDVTLFVPFSVQSNQMVIDTIRQLGSTITVVARKNYEMAMTEAEKDARANKDSHVPAVEKPAPRSLLKSVLDRVRGRTPEPPDPAATATRERTSATSAQLREVMYEREYRRVFGDAKFDEVVVPEGISRFWQTLAKHAR
;
A
#
# COMPACT_ATOMS: atom_id res chain seq x y z
N MET A 1 24.72 4.00 -10.91
CA MET A 1 25.18 2.92 -11.84
C MET A 1 25.21 3.49 -13.26
N SER A 2 26.26 3.27 -14.07
CA SER A 2 26.15 3.63 -15.51
C SER A 2 25.29 2.59 -16.22
N ILE A 3 24.13 3.04 -16.67
CA ILE A 3 22.97 2.32 -17.21
C ILE A 3 23.29 1.37 -18.38
N ASP A 4 24.38 1.59 -19.10
CA ASP A 4 24.65 0.88 -20.36
C ASP A 4 25.21 -0.53 -20.20
N LYS A 5 25.73 -0.91 -19.02
CA LYS A 5 26.47 -2.19 -18.86
C LYS A 5 25.64 -3.34 -18.27
N THR A 6 24.71 -3.09 -17.35
CA THR A 6 23.83 -4.15 -16.79
C THR A 6 22.82 -4.68 -17.81
N ALA A 7 22.50 -3.88 -18.84
CA ALA A 7 21.52 -4.24 -19.85
C ALA A 7 22.08 -5.21 -20.92
N GLU A 8 23.41 -5.39 -21.01
CA GLU A 8 24.03 -6.43 -21.86
C GLU A 8 23.99 -7.81 -21.19
N GLU A 9 23.71 -7.88 -19.88
CA GLU A 9 23.94 -9.07 -19.03
C GLU A 9 22.67 -9.86 -18.67
N LEU A 10 21.46 -9.34 -18.90
CA LEU A 10 20.21 -9.95 -18.44
C LEU A 10 19.80 -11.25 -19.15
N GLY A 11 20.56 -11.67 -20.16
CA GLY A 11 20.36 -12.96 -20.79
C GLY A 11 18.98 -13.11 -21.43
N ILE A 12 18.69 -14.34 -21.84
CA ILE A 12 17.46 -14.72 -22.49
C ILE A 12 16.49 -15.21 -21.41
N LEU A 13 15.40 -14.49 -21.12
CA LEU A 13 14.28 -15.05 -20.36
C LEU A 13 13.54 -16.03 -21.28
N HIS A 14 13.74 -17.34 -21.08
CA HIS A 14 12.94 -18.39 -21.74
C HIS A 14 12.72 -18.18 -23.26
N GLY A 15 13.77 -17.80 -23.99
CA GLY A 15 13.74 -17.51 -25.44
C GLY A 15 13.64 -16.03 -25.84
N ARG A 16 13.46 -15.11 -24.88
CA ARG A 16 13.34 -13.66 -25.13
C ARG A 16 14.56 -12.87 -24.65
N ARG A 17 15.17 -12.11 -25.55
CA ARG A 17 16.26 -11.18 -25.21
C ARG A 17 15.66 -9.82 -24.83
N VAL A 18 15.75 -9.44 -23.56
CA VAL A 18 15.37 -8.09 -23.09
C VAL A 18 16.66 -7.32 -22.82
N THR A 19 16.93 -6.27 -23.59
CA THR A 19 18.19 -5.51 -23.50
C THR A 19 17.98 -4.01 -23.65
N GLY A 20 18.92 -3.23 -23.14
CA GLY A 20 19.00 -1.78 -23.32
C GLY A 20 17.71 -1.04 -22.90
N GLY A 21 17.17 -0.24 -23.81
CA GLY A 21 16.01 0.61 -23.56
C GLY A 21 14.73 -0.16 -23.23
N ASP A 22 14.55 -1.38 -23.75
CA ASP A 22 13.33 -2.17 -23.54
C ASP A 22 13.16 -2.55 -22.08
N PHE A 23 14.25 -2.97 -21.43
CA PHE A 23 14.25 -3.31 -20.01
C PHE A 23 13.68 -2.17 -19.13
N TRP A 24 14.12 -0.94 -19.41
CA TRP A 24 13.80 0.23 -18.60
C TRP A 24 12.48 0.90 -18.99
N LYS A 25 12.11 0.89 -20.28
CA LYS A 25 11.09 1.78 -20.84
C LYS A 25 9.90 1.06 -21.46
N LEU A 26 10.06 -0.18 -21.93
CA LEU A 26 8.98 -0.89 -22.60
C LEU A 26 7.95 -1.37 -21.57
N LYS A 27 6.77 -0.74 -21.56
CA LYS A 27 5.66 -1.15 -20.71
C LYS A 27 5.03 -2.44 -21.25
N ILE A 28 5.00 -3.46 -20.40
CA ILE A 28 4.26 -4.70 -20.59
C ILE A 28 2.78 -4.38 -20.26
N LYS A 29 1.94 -4.42 -21.30
CA LYS A 29 0.51 -4.05 -21.19
C LYS A 29 -0.38 -5.25 -20.89
N ASP A 30 0.03 -6.42 -21.35
CA ASP A 30 -0.71 -7.65 -21.15
C ASP A 30 -0.56 -8.15 -19.71
N GLU A 31 -1.68 -8.35 -19.02
CA GLU A 31 -1.66 -8.73 -17.60
C GLU A 31 -1.13 -10.16 -17.39
N ASP A 32 -1.40 -11.07 -18.33
CA ASP A 32 -0.94 -12.45 -18.24
C ASP A 32 0.57 -12.54 -18.54
N GLU A 33 1.07 -11.72 -19.45
CA GLU A 33 2.49 -11.54 -19.68
C GLU A 33 3.20 -10.97 -18.45
N LEU A 34 2.61 -9.97 -17.77
CA LEU A 34 3.15 -9.44 -16.51
C LEU A 34 3.29 -10.54 -15.44
N LYS A 35 2.25 -11.37 -15.28
CA LYS A 35 2.26 -12.52 -14.34
C LYS A 35 3.36 -13.51 -14.68
N THR A 36 3.46 -13.86 -15.96
CA THR A 36 4.42 -14.85 -16.44
C THR A 36 5.84 -14.35 -16.23
N ARG A 37 6.14 -13.13 -16.68
CA ARG A 37 7.44 -12.50 -16.51
C ARG A 37 7.80 -12.36 -15.03
N TYR A 38 6.83 -12.00 -14.17
CA TYR A 38 7.07 -11.95 -12.72
C TYR A 38 7.54 -13.29 -12.16
N CYS A 39 6.87 -14.40 -12.51
CA CYS A 39 7.27 -15.73 -12.05
C CYS A 39 8.62 -16.20 -12.63
N GLU A 40 8.95 -15.81 -13.86
CA GLU A 40 10.26 -16.10 -14.47
C GLU A 40 11.38 -15.35 -13.76
N TYR A 41 11.24 -14.03 -13.56
CA TYR A 41 12.20 -13.24 -12.77
C TYR A 41 12.31 -13.75 -11.34
N GLN A 42 11.20 -14.16 -10.71
CA GLN A 42 11.22 -14.77 -9.38
C GLN A 42 12.09 -16.03 -9.32
N SER A 43 12.12 -16.80 -10.41
CA SER A 43 12.89 -18.05 -10.52
C SER A 43 14.36 -17.83 -10.88
N ASP A 44 14.67 -16.75 -11.61
CA ASP A 44 15.99 -16.53 -12.22
C ASP A 44 16.83 -15.44 -11.53
N VAL A 45 16.21 -14.56 -10.74
CA VAL A 45 16.89 -13.46 -10.05
C VAL A 45 17.08 -13.81 -8.58
N GLU A 46 18.31 -13.72 -8.06
CA GLU A 46 18.58 -13.88 -6.64
C GLU A 46 18.13 -12.63 -5.86
N VAL A 47 17.68 -12.77 -4.60
CA VAL A 47 17.41 -11.62 -3.71
C VAL A 47 18.73 -10.98 -3.28
N ASN A 48 18.75 -9.66 -3.09
CA ASN A 48 19.89 -8.89 -2.60
C ASN A 48 19.53 -8.15 -1.31
N ASP A 49 20.24 -8.47 -0.23
CA ASP A 49 20.05 -7.91 1.11
C ASP A 49 20.38 -6.40 1.23
N LYS A 50 20.93 -5.80 0.17
CA LYS A 50 21.30 -4.38 0.11
C LYS A 50 20.45 -3.57 -0.88
N VAL A 51 19.33 -4.12 -1.35
CA VAL A 51 18.42 -3.40 -2.25
C VAL A 51 17.06 -3.22 -1.60
N VAL A 52 16.59 -1.96 -1.60
CA VAL A 52 15.28 -1.56 -1.09
C VAL A 52 14.43 -1.03 -2.24
N PHE A 53 13.24 -1.58 -2.40
CA PHE A 53 12.25 -1.15 -3.36
C PHE A 53 11.14 -0.37 -2.66
N TYR A 54 10.86 0.83 -3.15
CA TYR A 54 9.85 1.74 -2.62
C TYR A 54 8.76 1.98 -3.65
N GLU A 55 7.51 1.99 -3.18
CA GLU A 55 6.38 2.39 -3.99
C GLU A 55 5.33 3.12 -3.15
N SER A 56 5.01 4.36 -3.55
CA SER A 56 3.95 5.15 -2.90
C SER A 56 2.77 5.38 -3.85
N MET A 57 1.56 5.13 -3.36
CA MET A 57 0.28 5.31 -4.06
C MET A 57 0.29 4.66 -5.45
N SER A 58 0.71 3.40 -5.50
CA SER A 58 0.91 2.63 -6.73
C SER A 58 1.81 3.33 -7.76
N GLY A 59 2.91 3.94 -7.30
CA GLY A 59 3.91 4.65 -8.10
C GLY A 59 3.44 6.02 -8.60
N ALA A 60 2.42 6.61 -7.98
CA ALA A 60 1.93 7.91 -8.41
C ALA A 60 2.97 9.01 -8.16
N ARG A 61 3.67 8.97 -7.01
CA ARG A 61 4.63 9.99 -6.56
C ARG A 61 5.64 9.39 -5.57
N MET A 62 6.76 10.07 -5.35
CA MET A 62 7.73 9.78 -4.28
C MET A 62 7.36 10.64 -3.05
N MET A 63 6.48 10.11 -2.19
CA MET A 63 5.92 10.83 -1.05
C MET A 63 5.40 9.85 0.01
N ASP A 64 4.74 10.39 1.05
CA ASP A 64 4.06 9.64 2.11
C ASP A 64 5.06 8.85 2.99
N SER A 65 4.57 7.89 3.77
CA SER A 65 5.39 7.12 4.72
C SER A 65 6.55 6.37 4.03
N PRO A 66 6.41 5.80 2.81
CA PRO A 66 7.55 5.26 2.09
C PRO A 66 8.67 6.27 1.82
N TYR A 67 8.34 7.54 1.59
CA TYR A 67 9.34 8.59 1.39
C TYR A 67 10.04 8.99 2.70
N ALA A 68 9.30 9.11 3.80
CA ALA A 68 9.90 9.36 5.10
C ALA A 68 10.83 8.22 5.53
N VAL A 69 10.41 6.96 5.37
CA VAL A 69 11.27 5.78 5.59
C VAL A 69 12.47 5.78 4.66
N PHE A 70 12.31 6.18 3.39
CA PHE A 70 13.44 6.35 2.48
C PHE A 70 14.44 7.40 2.99
N LYS A 71 13.99 8.61 3.39
CA LYS A 71 14.89 9.66 3.91
C LYS A 71 15.67 9.16 5.13
N GLU A 72 15.00 8.48 6.04
CA GLU A 72 15.60 7.92 7.26
C GLU A 72 16.71 6.91 6.93
N VAL A 73 16.42 5.93 6.08
CA VAL A 73 17.41 4.90 5.69
C VAL A 73 18.50 5.47 4.78
N PHE A 74 18.16 6.37 3.86
CA PHE A 74 19.10 6.91 2.87
C PHE A 74 20.20 7.78 3.51
N ASN A 75 19.83 8.53 4.55
CA ASN A 75 20.72 9.43 5.27
C ASN A 75 21.51 8.75 6.39
N ASP A 76 21.12 7.56 6.83
CA ASP A 76 21.84 6.79 7.84
C ASP A 76 23.15 6.20 7.27
N PRO A 77 24.33 6.54 7.83
CA PRO A 77 25.61 5.99 7.37
C PRO A 77 25.72 4.46 7.41
N ALA A 78 24.98 3.79 8.31
CA ALA A 78 24.95 2.32 8.40
C ALA A 78 24.37 1.66 7.15
N TYR A 79 23.61 2.43 6.36
CA TYR A 79 22.95 2.01 5.12
C TYR A 79 23.59 2.64 3.87
N SER A 80 24.81 3.19 4.00
CA SER A 80 25.52 3.84 2.90
C SER A 80 25.79 2.93 1.69
N ASP A 81 25.83 1.60 1.90
CA ASP A 81 25.99 0.60 0.84
C ASP A 81 24.68 0.09 0.23
N PHE A 82 23.53 0.60 0.67
CA PHE A 82 22.23 0.23 0.13
C PHE A 82 21.93 0.92 -1.20
N HIS A 83 21.21 0.21 -2.06
CA HIS A 83 20.66 0.74 -3.30
C HIS A 83 19.14 0.89 -3.18
N HIS A 84 18.64 2.08 -3.50
CA HIS A 84 17.23 2.45 -3.35
C HIS A 84 16.56 2.51 -4.72
N VAL A 85 15.49 1.77 -4.89
CA VAL A 85 14.76 1.67 -6.15
C VAL A 85 13.35 2.20 -5.96
N TRP A 86 12.97 3.21 -6.73
CA TRP A 86 11.64 3.81 -6.68
C TRP A 86 10.80 3.43 -7.89
N SER A 87 9.62 2.88 -7.64
CA SER A 87 8.61 2.61 -8.66
C SER A 87 7.78 3.86 -8.95
N VAL A 88 7.73 4.29 -10.22
CA VAL A 88 6.99 5.46 -10.65
C VAL A 88 6.15 5.19 -11.91
N ARG A 89 5.03 5.90 -12.06
CA ARG A 89 4.16 5.82 -13.25
C ARG A 89 4.61 6.73 -14.39
N SER A 90 5.35 7.79 -14.06
CA SER A 90 5.81 8.83 -14.96
C SER A 90 7.19 9.35 -14.54
N PRO A 91 8.11 9.65 -15.47
CA PRO A 91 9.34 10.35 -15.13
C PRO A 91 9.12 11.75 -14.57
N SER A 92 7.96 12.37 -14.82
CA SER A 92 7.64 13.73 -14.37
C SER A 92 7.49 13.88 -12.84
N VAL A 93 7.42 12.78 -12.10
CA VAL A 93 7.31 12.79 -10.63
C VAL A 93 8.63 12.46 -9.94
N ILE A 94 9.71 12.34 -10.70
CA ILE A 94 11.05 12.09 -10.18
C ILE A 94 11.62 13.40 -9.63
N PRO A 95 11.96 13.47 -8.33
CA PRO A 95 12.60 14.66 -7.77
C PRO A 95 13.99 14.89 -8.38
N ALA A 96 14.31 16.14 -8.68
CA ALA A 96 15.59 16.51 -9.29
C ALA A 96 16.79 16.08 -8.42
N GLU A 97 16.65 16.18 -7.10
CA GLU A 97 17.65 15.81 -6.10
C GLU A 97 18.15 14.36 -6.27
N TYR A 98 17.25 13.41 -6.54
CA TYR A 98 17.58 11.99 -6.58
C TYR A 98 17.77 11.43 -7.99
N LYS A 99 17.39 12.20 -9.02
CA LYS A 99 17.29 11.74 -10.41
C LYS A 99 18.57 11.05 -10.91
N ASP A 100 19.72 11.65 -10.62
CA ASP A 100 21.04 11.18 -11.09
C ASP A 100 21.90 10.63 -9.94
N HIS A 101 21.32 10.42 -8.75
CA HIS A 101 22.04 9.98 -7.57
C HIS A 101 22.51 8.52 -7.73
N PRO A 102 23.80 8.18 -7.47
CA PRO A 102 24.36 6.86 -7.80
C PRO A 102 23.75 5.69 -7.01
N ARG A 103 23.20 5.97 -5.82
CA ARG A 103 22.50 5.00 -4.95
C ARG A 103 20.99 4.89 -5.23
N VAL A 104 20.43 5.72 -6.11
CA VAL A 104 18.98 5.73 -6.39
C VAL A 104 18.72 5.31 -7.84
N SER A 105 17.66 4.55 -8.07
CA SER A 105 17.19 4.21 -9.42
C SER A 105 15.67 4.30 -9.51
N PHE A 106 15.17 4.87 -10.60
CA PHE A 106 13.73 4.97 -10.85
C PHE A 106 13.34 3.95 -11.91
N VAL A 107 12.35 3.12 -11.58
CA VAL A 107 11.78 2.12 -12.49
C VAL A 107 10.36 2.48 -12.82
N MET A 108 10.02 2.37 -14.09
CA MET A 108 8.66 2.63 -14.56
C MET A 108 7.78 1.42 -14.25
N ARG A 109 6.61 1.62 -13.65
CA ARG A 109 5.68 0.52 -13.40
C ARG A 109 5.36 -0.28 -14.67
N ASN A 110 5.27 -1.59 -14.47
CA ASN A 110 4.97 -2.58 -15.51
C ASN A 110 6.03 -2.68 -16.62
N THR A 111 7.29 -2.37 -16.34
CA THR A 111 8.42 -2.71 -17.21
C THR A 111 9.20 -3.90 -16.64
N ASP A 112 10.09 -4.49 -17.43
CA ASP A 112 11.01 -5.52 -16.96
C ASP A 112 11.88 -5.04 -15.79
N ALA A 113 12.36 -3.80 -15.82
CA ALA A 113 13.11 -3.22 -14.71
C ALA A 113 12.30 -3.23 -13.41
N HIS A 114 11.02 -2.84 -13.47
CA HIS A 114 10.14 -2.89 -12.32
C HIS A 114 10.00 -4.31 -11.75
N ILE A 115 9.78 -5.31 -12.61
CA ILE A 115 9.61 -6.71 -12.19
C ILE A 115 10.93 -7.30 -11.66
N PHE A 116 12.05 -7.00 -12.32
CA PHE A 116 13.39 -7.41 -11.91
C PHE A 116 13.71 -6.89 -10.52
N PHE A 117 13.55 -5.58 -10.28
CA PHE A 117 13.86 -4.99 -8.98
C PHE A 117 12.86 -5.40 -7.89
N LEU A 118 11.59 -5.63 -8.22
CA LEU A 118 10.64 -6.26 -7.30
C LEU A 118 11.11 -7.64 -6.82
N ASN A 119 11.78 -8.44 -7.66
CA ASN A 119 12.30 -9.76 -7.29
C ASN A 119 13.72 -9.72 -6.69
N ARG A 120 14.53 -8.73 -7.07
CA ARG A 120 15.92 -8.55 -6.59
C ARG A 120 15.97 -7.95 -5.19
N SER A 121 14.97 -7.18 -4.77
CA SER A 121 15.03 -6.41 -3.52
C SER A 121 14.72 -7.26 -2.30
N LYS A 122 15.55 -7.17 -1.26
CA LYS A 122 15.27 -7.78 0.05
C LYS A 122 14.14 -7.07 0.77
N TYR A 123 14.14 -5.74 0.71
CA TYR A 123 13.18 -4.91 1.43
C TYR A 123 12.24 -4.27 0.41
N LEU A 124 10.94 -4.48 0.60
CA LEU A 124 9.86 -3.82 -0.12
C LEU A 124 9.16 -2.86 0.85
N VAL A 125 8.93 -1.61 0.45
CA VAL A 125 8.23 -0.60 1.25
C VAL A 125 7.11 -0.01 0.41
N GLY A 126 5.87 -0.18 0.87
CA GLY A 126 4.68 0.32 0.18
C GLY A 126 3.60 0.82 1.13
N ASN A 127 2.66 1.60 0.62
CA ASN A 127 1.57 2.18 1.40
C ASN A 127 0.17 1.93 0.81
N SER A 128 0.10 1.23 -0.32
CA SER A 128 -1.13 1.01 -1.09
C SER A 128 -1.22 -0.42 -1.60
N VAL A 129 -2.36 -0.72 -2.24
CA VAL A 129 -2.56 -1.96 -2.99
C VAL A 129 -1.40 -2.19 -3.96
N GLN A 130 -0.79 -3.37 -3.86
CA GLN A 130 0.29 -3.82 -4.72
C GLN A 130 -0.26 -4.42 -6.03
N PRO A 131 0.55 -4.55 -7.10
CA PRO A 131 0.12 -5.24 -8.31
C PRO A 131 -0.41 -6.65 -8.01
N ASP A 132 -1.52 -7.07 -8.64
CA ASP A 132 -2.17 -8.37 -8.38
C ASP A 132 -1.24 -9.58 -8.69
N PHE A 133 -0.20 -9.40 -9.50
CA PHE A 133 0.80 -10.43 -9.82
C PHE A 133 1.90 -10.57 -8.75
N LEU A 134 2.01 -9.65 -7.80
CA LEU A 134 3.02 -9.71 -6.76
C LEU A 134 2.75 -10.91 -5.85
N VAL A 135 3.74 -11.80 -5.72
CA VAL A 135 3.77 -12.84 -4.69
C VAL A 135 5.12 -12.77 -4.02
N ARG A 136 5.15 -12.21 -2.80
CA ARG A 136 6.39 -12.00 -2.06
C ARG A 136 7.14 -13.32 -1.89
N ARG A 137 8.46 -13.29 -2.07
CA ARG A 137 9.31 -14.44 -1.79
C ARG A 137 9.59 -14.58 -0.29
N PRO A 138 9.77 -15.81 0.26
CA PRO A 138 10.09 -16.01 1.67
C PRO A 138 11.27 -15.18 2.18
N GLU A 139 12.29 -14.98 1.33
CA GLU A 139 13.50 -14.26 1.68
C GLU A 139 13.28 -12.74 1.77
N GLN A 140 12.20 -12.20 1.20
CA GLN A 140 11.91 -10.77 1.18
C GLN A 140 11.15 -10.32 2.43
N LYS A 141 11.47 -9.12 2.91
CA LYS A 141 10.67 -8.37 3.88
C LYS A 141 9.83 -7.34 3.13
N PHE A 142 8.54 -7.27 3.44
CA PHE A 142 7.62 -6.27 2.90
C PHE A 142 6.96 -5.51 4.04
N LEU A 143 7.19 -4.19 4.08
CA LEU A 143 6.53 -3.23 4.96
C LEU A 143 5.36 -2.60 4.20
N ASN A 144 4.16 -2.77 4.74
CA ASN A 144 2.98 -2.03 4.30
C ASN A 144 2.61 -0.98 5.36
N THR A 145 2.76 0.28 5.01
CA THR A 145 2.46 1.39 5.93
C THR A 145 1.01 1.82 5.91
N TRP A 146 0.20 1.34 4.95
CA TRP A 146 -1.07 1.97 4.58
C TRP A 146 -0.93 3.49 4.34
N HIS A 147 -2.03 4.21 4.13
CA HIS A 147 -2.00 5.60 3.65
C HIS A 147 -2.97 6.54 4.36
N GLY A 148 -3.36 6.24 5.60
CA GLY A 148 -4.16 7.15 6.43
C GLY A 148 -5.13 6.47 7.37
N ILE A 149 -5.62 7.23 8.35
CA ILE A 149 -6.67 6.78 9.27
C ILE A 149 -8.02 6.81 8.53
N ALA A 150 -8.79 5.74 8.69
CA ALA A 150 -10.07 5.58 8.02
C ALA A 150 -11.14 6.49 8.64
N TYR A 151 -11.44 7.62 7.99
CA TYR A 151 -12.64 8.41 8.29
C TYR A 151 -13.90 7.85 7.61
N LYS A 152 -13.71 7.34 6.40
CA LYS A 152 -14.77 6.72 5.59
C LYS A 152 -14.85 5.25 5.94
N THR A 153 -16.03 4.65 5.74
CA THR A 153 -16.13 3.19 5.87
C THR A 153 -15.24 2.52 4.82
N LEU A 154 -14.34 1.65 5.28
CA LEU A 154 -13.40 0.92 4.46
C LEU A 154 -13.47 -0.57 4.79
N GLY A 155 -13.13 -1.40 3.81
CA GLY A 155 -13.04 -2.83 4.00
C GLY A 155 -14.42 -3.47 3.97
N ARG A 156 -14.67 -4.35 4.93
CA ARG A 156 -15.93 -5.07 5.10
C ARG A 156 -16.90 -4.25 5.94
N ASP A 157 -18.07 -4.04 5.38
CA ASP A 157 -19.24 -3.45 6.01
C ASP A 157 -20.51 -4.08 5.38
N ASP A 158 -21.70 -3.60 5.77
CA ASP A 158 -22.98 -4.12 5.26
C ASP A 158 -23.16 -3.91 3.75
N ASN A 159 -22.60 -2.82 3.21
CA ASN A 159 -22.65 -2.45 1.80
C ASN A 159 -21.64 -3.26 0.96
N ASN A 160 -20.55 -3.72 1.58
CA ASN A 160 -19.47 -4.45 0.95
C ASN A 160 -19.05 -5.69 1.79
N PRO A 161 -19.90 -6.74 1.85
CA PRO A 161 -19.71 -7.89 2.74
C PRO A 161 -18.48 -8.78 2.39
N LEU A 162 -17.94 -8.66 1.17
CA LEU A 162 -16.71 -9.35 0.76
C LEU A 162 -15.43 -8.52 0.98
N GLY A 163 -15.57 -7.29 1.48
CA GLY A 163 -14.47 -6.39 1.77
C GLY A 163 -13.68 -5.95 0.54
N ALA A 164 -12.45 -5.47 0.77
CA ALA A 164 -11.56 -4.96 -0.28
C ALA A 164 -10.45 -5.98 -0.58
N ALA A 165 -10.77 -7.07 -1.28
CA ALA A 165 -9.87 -8.21 -1.49
C ALA A 165 -8.45 -7.83 -1.96
N ALA A 166 -8.31 -6.81 -2.81
CA ALA A 166 -6.99 -6.33 -3.26
C ALA A 166 -6.13 -5.76 -2.12
N SER A 167 -6.74 -4.98 -1.23
CA SER A 167 -6.11 -4.43 -0.04
C SER A 167 -5.74 -5.54 0.94
N VAL A 168 -6.67 -6.49 1.16
CA VAL A 168 -6.44 -7.65 2.03
C VAL A 168 -5.23 -8.44 1.57
N TYR A 169 -5.10 -8.78 0.28
CA TYR A 169 -3.91 -9.51 -0.19
C TYR A 169 -2.62 -8.73 -0.02
N SER A 170 -2.66 -7.43 -0.29
CA SER A 170 -1.47 -6.59 -0.13
C SER A 170 -1.01 -6.54 1.33
N LEU A 171 -1.94 -6.58 2.28
CA LEU A 171 -1.63 -6.66 3.71
C LEU A 171 -1.17 -8.06 4.12
N LEU A 172 -1.84 -9.12 3.65
CA LEU A 172 -1.44 -10.51 3.95
C LEU A 172 -0.09 -10.89 3.32
N GLN A 173 0.30 -10.29 2.20
CA GLN A 173 1.67 -10.43 1.65
C GLN A 173 2.74 -9.78 2.55
N ALA A 174 2.36 -8.76 3.31
CA ALA A 174 3.32 -7.95 4.06
C ALA A 174 3.86 -8.74 5.24
N THR A 175 5.18 -8.81 5.36
CA THR A 175 5.80 -9.36 6.57
C THR A 175 5.63 -8.42 7.75
N HIS A 176 5.44 -7.13 7.49
CA HIS A 176 5.35 -6.07 8.48
C HIS A 176 4.19 -5.14 8.10
N VAL A 177 3.21 -4.95 8.98
CA VAL A 177 2.10 -4.00 8.81
C VAL A 177 2.17 -2.94 9.89
N LEU A 178 2.29 -1.69 9.48
CA LEU A 178 2.30 -0.56 10.40
C LEU A 178 0.87 0.00 10.54
N THR A 179 0.51 0.33 11.78
CA THR A 179 -0.67 1.14 12.10
C THR A 179 -0.31 2.39 12.90
N PRO A 180 -1.08 3.48 12.76
CA PRO A 180 -0.79 4.73 13.46
C PRO A 180 -1.30 4.75 14.91
N CYS A 181 -2.40 4.06 15.18
CA CYS A 181 -3.11 4.09 16.46
C CYS A 181 -4.10 2.93 16.58
N GLU A 182 -4.54 2.64 17.82
CA GLU A 182 -5.49 1.57 18.15
C GLU A 182 -6.76 1.60 17.29
N PHE A 183 -7.31 2.79 17.03
CA PHE A 183 -8.51 2.93 16.19
C PHE A 183 -8.31 2.37 14.77
N MET A 184 -7.19 2.68 14.13
CA MET A 184 -6.88 2.16 12.81
C MET A 184 -6.47 0.67 12.87
N THR A 185 -5.80 0.26 13.95
CA THR A 185 -5.47 -1.15 14.21
C THR A 185 -6.72 -2.03 14.17
N GLU A 186 -7.75 -1.68 14.93
CA GLU A 186 -8.99 -2.46 14.97
C GLU A 186 -9.72 -2.46 13.62
N ILE A 187 -9.67 -1.36 12.86
CA ILE A 187 -10.22 -1.32 11.49
C ILE A 187 -9.49 -2.29 10.56
N GLN A 188 -8.15 -2.36 10.62
CA GLN A 188 -7.40 -3.30 9.80
C GLN A 188 -7.64 -4.76 10.23
N LEU A 189 -7.66 -5.04 11.53
CA LEU A 189 -7.93 -6.37 12.05
C LEU A 189 -9.31 -6.88 11.64
N ASP A 190 -10.36 -6.07 11.83
CA ASP A 190 -11.74 -6.51 11.64
C ASP A 190 -12.23 -6.27 10.21
N ARG A 191 -12.11 -5.05 9.70
CA ARG A 191 -12.70 -4.66 8.40
C ARG A 191 -11.80 -5.01 7.22
N PHE A 192 -10.48 -5.09 7.40
CA PHE A 192 -9.59 -5.68 6.40
C PHE A 192 -9.33 -7.17 6.59
N SER A 193 -10.15 -7.83 7.42
CA SER A 193 -10.16 -9.30 7.55
C SER A 193 -8.77 -9.88 7.88
N MET A 194 -8.01 -9.19 8.74
CA MET A 194 -6.68 -9.64 9.14
C MET A 194 -6.70 -10.48 10.43
N ARG A 195 -7.73 -10.33 11.28
CA ARG A 195 -7.85 -11.09 12.54
C ARG A 195 -7.94 -12.60 12.28
N GLY A 196 -7.12 -13.37 12.98
CA GLY A 196 -6.99 -14.81 12.81
C GLY A 196 -6.28 -15.25 11.51
N VAL A 197 -5.94 -14.31 10.61
CA VAL A 197 -5.40 -14.62 9.27
C VAL A 197 -4.00 -14.08 9.10
N TYR A 198 -3.74 -12.83 9.46
CA TYR A 198 -2.42 -12.24 9.33
C TYR A 198 -1.40 -12.94 10.23
N SER A 199 -0.24 -13.28 9.68
CA SER A 199 0.82 -14.03 10.36
C SER A 199 2.17 -13.30 10.39
N GLY A 200 2.23 -12.10 9.81
CA GLY A 200 3.42 -11.25 9.90
C GLY A 200 3.43 -10.46 11.21
N ASP A 201 4.37 -9.52 11.30
CA ASP A 201 4.52 -8.63 12.44
C ASP A 201 3.68 -7.36 12.22
N MET A 202 2.77 -7.06 13.13
CA MET A 202 1.94 -5.85 13.08
C MET A 202 2.29 -4.97 14.27
N ALA A 203 2.43 -3.66 14.05
CA ALA A 203 2.81 -2.75 15.13
C ALA A 203 2.20 -1.35 14.97
N GLU A 204 1.81 -0.78 16.11
CA GLU A 204 1.43 0.62 16.28
C GLU A 204 2.69 1.47 16.46
N ILE A 205 2.96 2.36 15.50
CA ILE A 205 4.22 3.11 15.38
C ILE A 205 4.01 4.61 15.18
N GLY A 206 2.81 5.04 14.78
CA GLY A 206 2.57 6.34 14.16
C GLY A 206 2.87 6.27 12.66
N TYR A 207 2.60 7.34 11.91
CA TYR A 207 2.97 7.39 10.50
C TYR A 207 4.32 8.09 10.30
N PRO A 208 5.31 7.43 9.65
CA PRO A 208 6.59 8.06 9.30
C PRO A 208 6.44 9.40 8.56
N ARG A 209 5.37 9.58 7.77
CA ARG A 209 5.12 10.85 7.08
C ARG A 209 4.85 12.03 8.02
N GLN A 210 4.38 11.82 9.25
CA GLN A 210 4.19 12.93 10.21
C GLN A 210 5.50 13.54 10.65
N ASP A 211 6.59 12.78 10.67
CA ASP A 211 7.91 13.30 11.03
C ASP A 211 8.34 14.42 10.07
N LEU A 212 7.86 14.41 8.82
CA LEU A 212 8.08 15.49 7.84
C LEU A 212 7.32 16.78 8.17
N THR A 213 6.17 16.66 8.86
CA THR A 213 5.40 17.80 9.36
C THR A 213 6.04 18.35 10.64
N ILE A 214 6.33 17.46 11.61
CA ILE A 214 6.79 17.82 12.96
C ILE A 214 8.22 18.34 12.95
N ASN A 215 9.12 17.70 12.19
CA ASN A 215 10.54 18.04 12.13
C ASN A 215 10.86 18.82 10.85
N LEU A 216 9.93 19.62 10.34
CA LEU A 216 10.18 20.42 9.14
C LEU A 216 11.39 21.33 9.37
N ASP A 217 12.46 21.12 8.61
CA ASP A 217 13.68 21.89 8.75
C ASP A 217 13.54 23.28 8.11
N THR A 218 14.28 24.24 8.65
CA THR A 218 14.21 25.65 8.22
C THR A 218 14.53 25.85 6.74
N GLN A 219 15.41 25.04 6.15
CA GLN A 219 15.76 25.18 4.73
C GLN A 219 14.59 24.73 3.85
N THR A 220 13.97 23.59 4.17
CA THR A 220 12.79 23.08 3.47
C THR A 220 11.61 24.05 3.63
N GLU A 221 11.37 24.56 4.84
CA GLU A 221 10.35 25.58 5.10
C GLU A 221 10.55 26.82 4.22
N GLN A 222 11.74 27.43 4.24
CA GLN A 222 12.03 28.64 3.45
C GLN A 222 11.89 28.39 1.96
N SER A 223 12.34 27.22 1.49
CA SER A 223 12.18 26.81 0.09
C SER A 223 10.71 26.70 -0.30
N LEU A 224 9.86 26.09 0.54
CA LEU A 224 8.43 25.95 0.29
C LEU A 224 7.73 27.32 0.29
N ARG A 225 7.99 28.16 1.30
CA ARG A 225 7.43 29.53 1.38
C ARG A 225 7.78 30.35 0.13
N THR A 226 9.02 30.26 -0.33
CA THR A 226 9.49 30.93 -1.56
C THR A 226 8.85 30.34 -2.81
N GLN A 227 8.84 29.01 -2.95
CA GLN A 227 8.27 28.32 -4.10
C GLN A 227 6.77 28.60 -4.28
N LEU A 228 6.06 28.74 -3.16
CA LEU A 228 4.63 29.04 -3.12
C LEU A 228 4.32 30.55 -3.13
N ASN A 229 5.36 31.40 -3.10
CA ASN A 229 5.26 32.86 -3.05
C ASN A 229 4.32 33.33 -1.91
N LEU A 230 4.53 32.79 -0.71
CA LEU A 230 3.73 33.15 0.46
C LEU A 230 4.13 34.53 0.97
N ASP A 231 3.15 35.36 1.29
CA ASP A 231 3.34 36.62 1.99
C ASP A 231 3.73 36.33 3.45
N PRO A 232 4.92 36.75 3.92
CA PRO A 232 5.39 36.45 5.28
C PRO A 232 4.56 37.14 6.38
N ASP A 233 3.80 38.18 6.04
CA ASP A 233 2.98 38.93 6.99
C ASP A 233 1.57 38.30 7.18
N LYS A 234 1.26 37.24 6.43
CA LYS A 234 -0.06 36.59 6.42
C LYS A 234 -0.02 35.15 6.90
N LYS A 235 -1.08 34.76 7.60
CA LYS A 235 -1.35 33.36 7.95
C LYS A 235 -1.62 32.53 6.70
N THR A 236 -1.23 31.26 6.74
CA THR A 236 -1.43 30.30 5.64
C THR A 236 -2.65 29.42 5.92
N VAL A 237 -3.69 29.58 5.11
CA VAL A 237 -4.93 28.79 5.17
C VAL A 237 -4.91 27.74 4.07
N LEU A 238 -4.90 26.46 4.44
CA LEU A 238 -5.01 25.35 3.50
C LEU A 238 -6.47 24.93 3.33
N TYR A 239 -7.02 25.06 2.13
CA TYR A 239 -8.29 24.45 1.77
C TYR A 239 -8.06 23.13 1.01
N ALA A 240 -8.45 22.01 1.63
CA ALA A 240 -8.24 20.65 1.11
C ALA A 240 -9.56 19.85 1.09
N PRO A 241 -10.50 20.16 0.17
CA PRO A 241 -11.76 19.42 0.04
C PRO A 241 -11.57 18.06 -0.65
N THR A 242 -12.43 17.10 -0.32
CA THR A 242 -12.44 15.80 -0.99
C THR A 242 -13.15 15.85 -2.33
N TRP A 243 -12.68 15.05 -3.28
CA TRP A 243 -13.35 14.91 -4.57
C TRP A 243 -14.73 14.24 -4.41
N ARG A 244 -15.76 14.89 -4.95
CA ARG A 244 -17.12 14.33 -5.10
C ARG A 244 -17.24 13.64 -6.47
N GLY A 245 -17.49 12.33 -6.47
CA GLY A 245 -17.81 11.58 -7.70
C GLY A 245 -17.65 10.06 -7.59
N GLN A 246 -18.21 9.37 -8.59
CA GLN A 246 -17.96 7.96 -8.88
C GLN A 246 -17.03 7.86 -10.10
N LYS A 247 -16.23 6.78 -10.22
CA LYS A 247 -15.48 6.51 -11.46
C LYS A 247 -16.48 6.39 -12.63
N GLY A 248 -16.59 7.43 -13.45
CA GLY A 248 -17.46 7.49 -14.63
C GLY A 248 -18.81 8.20 -14.46
N GLY A 249 -19.09 8.87 -13.33
CA GLY A 249 -20.36 9.57 -13.08
C GLY A 249 -20.20 11.10 -12.91
N ALA A 250 -21.03 11.86 -13.61
CA ALA A 250 -20.93 13.32 -13.80
C ALA A 250 -21.57 14.17 -12.69
N ARG A 251 -21.35 13.86 -11.41
CA ARG A 251 -21.92 14.61 -10.28
C ARG A 251 -20.87 15.35 -9.46
N PHE A 252 -20.01 16.10 -10.15
CA PHE A 252 -19.10 17.05 -9.51
C PHE A 252 -19.70 18.45 -9.64
N ASP A 253 -20.13 19.02 -8.52
CA ASP A 253 -20.62 20.40 -8.46
C ASP A 253 -19.43 21.37 -8.48
N ALA A 254 -18.99 21.68 -9.70
CA ALA A 254 -17.88 22.62 -9.90
C ALA A 254 -18.26 24.03 -9.43
N SER A 255 -19.52 24.44 -9.61
CA SER A 255 -20.01 25.77 -9.21
C SER A 255 -19.89 26.00 -7.70
N HIS A 256 -20.36 25.05 -6.89
CA HIS A 256 -20.25 25.17 -5.43
C HIS A 256 -18.79 25.33 -4.99
N LEU A 257 -17.89 24.52 -5.56
CA LEU A 257 -16.47 24.61 -5.26
C LEU A 257 -15.86 25.95 -5.73
N GLU A 258 -16.25 26.45 -6.90
CA GLU A 258 -15.83 27.77 -7.40
C GLU A 258 -16.27 28.88 -6.44
N ASP A 259 -17.50 28.83 -5.95
CA ASP A 259 -18.04 29.80 -4.99
C ASP A 259 -17.28 29.76 -3.67
N ASP A 260 -16.97 28.56 -3.13
CA ASP A 260 -16.17 28.42 -1.91
C ASP A 260 -14.77 29.00 -2.05
N ILE A 261 -14.13 28.68 -3.18
CA ILE A 261 -12.80 29.17 -3.52
C ILE A 261 -12.82 30.70 -3.63
N ALA A 262 -13.84 31.27 -4.27
CA ALA A 262 -14.03 32.72 -4.36
C ALA A 262 -14.21 33.35 -2.96
N ALA A 263 -15.06 32.79 -2.10
CA ALA A 263 -15.27 33.29 -0.76
C ALA A 263 -14.02 33.24 0.11
N LEU A 264 -13.24 32.16 0.02
CA LEU A 264 -11.97 32.03 0.73
C LEU A 264 -10.90 32.98 0.19
N SER A 265 -10.90 33.29 -1.11
CA SER A 265 -9.95 34.23 -1.72
C SER A 265 -10.06 35.68 -1.22
N GLU A 266 -11.13 36.01 -0.50
CA GLU A 266 -11.34 37.32 0.12
C GLU A 266 -10.75 37.42 1.54
N LEU A 267 -10.22 36.33 2.08
CA LEU A 267 -9.55 36.32 3.39
C LEU A 267 -8.23 37.11 3.32
N ASP A 268 -7.87 37.77 4.42
CA ASP A 268 -6.55 38.37 4.57
C ASP A 268 -5.51 37.32 4.98
N ALA A 269 -5.28 36.36 4.09
CA ALA A 269 -4.43 35.18 4.32
C ALA A 269 -3.76 34.72 3.03
N ASN A 270 -2.70 33.92 3.15
CA ASN A 270 -2.22 33.08 2.05
C ASN A 270 -3.16 31.89 1.89
N VAL A 271 -4.03 31.91 0.88
CA VAL A 271 -4.99 30.82 0.65
C VAL A 271 -4.38 29.79 -0.28
N VAL A 272 -4.07 28.61 0.27
CA VAL A 272 -3.52 27.47 -0.46
C VAL A 272 -4.63 26.47 -0.76
N PHE A 273 -4.84 26.15 -2.03
CA PHE A 273 -5.86 25.20 -2.46
C PHE A 273 -5.24 23.87 -2.91
N LEU A 274 -5.43 22.83 -2.10
CA LEU A 274 -4.95 21.48 -2.39
C LEU A 274 -6.07 20.62 -2.97
N ALA A 275 -6.22 20.69 -4.29
CA ALA A 275 -7.20 19.91 -5.02
C ALA A 275 -6.65 18.61 -5.62
N HIS A 276 -7.52 17.62 -5.75
CA HIS A 276 -7.28 16.50 -6.65
C HIS A 276 -7.22 17.01 -8.10
N HIS A 277 -6.28 16.50 -8.91
CA HIS A 277 -6.06 16.96 -10.29
C HIS A 277 -7.30 16.92 -11.20
N ILE A 278 -8.30 16.07 -10.89
CA ILE A 278 -9.58 16.05 -11.61
C ILE A 278 -10.40 17.31 -11.31
N MET A 279 -10.44 17.78 -10.06
CA MET A 279 -11.18 18.98 -9.64
C MET A 279 -10.67 20.21 -10.40
N LEU A 280 -9.34 20.35 -10.50
CA LEU A 280 -8.70 21.44 -11.26
C LEU A 280 -9.09 21.48 -12.75
N ARG A 281 -9.49 20.34 -13.35
CA ARG A 281 -9.95 20.31 -14.75
C ARG A 281 -11.40 20.79 -14.92
N HIS A 282 -12.16 20.81 -13.84
CA HIS A 282 -13.57 21.17 -13.84
C HIS A 282 -13.84 22.60 -13.36
N ILE A 283 -12.90 23.20 -12.64
CA ILE A 283 -12.90 24.62 -12.27
C ILE A 283 -12.56 25.47 -13.51
N LYS A 284 -13.42 26.44 -13.83
CA LYS A 284 -13.31 27.36 -14.97
C LYS A 284 -13.39 28.82 -14.55
N ASN A 285 -14.13 29.16 -13.49
CA ASN A 285 -14.45 30.55 -13.13
C ASN A 285 -13.81 30.97 -11.79
N VAL A 286 -12.52 30.70 -11.60
CA VAL A 286 -11.77 31.10 -10.39
C VAL A 286 -10.65 32.06 -10.76
N ASP A 287 -10.53 33.14 -9.98
CA ASP A 287 -9.37 34.02 -10.03
C ASP A 287 -8.21 33.42 -9.21
N PHE A 288 -7.30 32.76 -9.91
CA PHE A 288 -6.10 32.17 -9.31
C PHE A 288 -5.02 33.20 -8.94
N SER A 289 -5.24 34.50 -9.12
CA SER A 289 -4.29 35.53 -8.66
C SER A 289 -4.23 35.67 -7.14
N LYS A 290 -5.28 35.23 -6.44
CA LYS A 290 -5.43 35.28 -4.98
C LYS A 290 -5.34 33.92 -4.30
N ILE A 291 -5.04 32.88 -5.06
CA ILE A 291 -5.09 31.49 -4.59
C ILE A 291 -3.87 30.74 -5.08
N ILE A 292 -3.20 30.08 -4.14
CA ILE A 292 -1.98 29.33 -4.40
C ILE A 292 -2.35 27.87 -4.61
N VAL A 293 -2.05 27.33 -5.78
CA VAL A 293 -2.17 25.88 -6.03
C VAL A 293 -0.76 25.27 -5.97
N PRO A 294 -0.47 24.42 -4.96
CA PRO A 294 0.85 23.82 -4.84
C PRO A 294 1.21 22.99 -6.08
N PRO A 295 2.45 23.09 -6.58
CA PRO A 295 2.95 22.20 -7.62
C PRO A 295 2.83 20.72 -7.22
N ALA A 296 2.62 19.84 -8.20
CA ALA A 296 2.36 18.42 -7.94
C ALA A 296 3.52 17.67 -7.26
N ASN A 297 4.73 18.24 -7.27
CA ASN A 297 5.93 17.70 -6.62
C ASN A 297 6.09 18.18 -5.16
N VAL A 298 5.27 19.11 -4.67
CA VAL A 298 5.26 19.48 -3.26
C VAL A 298 4.76 18.30 -2.42
N ASN A 299 5.51 17.95 -1.38
CA ASN A 299 5.11 16.91 -0.42
C ASN A 299 4.01 17.44 0.48
N THR A 300 2.93 16.68 0.65
CA THR A 300 1.79 17.10 1.46
C THR A 300 2.18 17.32 2.93
N ASN A 301 2.97 16.44 3.55
CA ASN A 301 3.31 16.57 4.96
C ASN A 301 4.29 17.71 5.23
N GLU A 302 5.23 17.97 4.31
CA GLU A 302 6.10 19.16 4.41
C GLU A 302 5.28 20.45 4.21
N LEU A 303 4.28 20.45 3.32
CA LEU A 303 3.32 21.56 3.19
C LEU A 303 2.51 21.77 4.47
N LEU A 304 2.04 20.71 5.13
CA LEU A 304 1.29 20.83 6.38
C LEU A 304 2.11 21.52 7.48
N GLY A 305 3.44 21.40 7.47
CA GLY A 305 4.32 22.05 8.45
C GLY A 305 4.42 23.57 8.33
N ILE A 306 3.92 24.17 7.24
CA ILE A 306 3.88 25.64 7.04
C ILE A 306 2.46 26.22 7.02
N VAL A 307 1.46 25.39 7.32
CA VAL A 307 0.05 25.79 7.33
C VAL A 307 -0.34 26.21 8.74
N ASP A 308 -1.03 27.34 8.85
CA ASP A 308 -1.53 27.88 10.12
C ASP A 308 -2.98 27.46 10.41
N LEU A 309 -3.78 27.17 9.38
CA LEU A 309 -5.17 26.73 9.52
C LEU A 309 -5.57 25.76 8.40
N LEU A 310 -6.18 24.63 8.75
CA LEU A 310 -6.73 23.67 7.79
C LEU A 310 -8.25 23.82 7.67
N VAL A 311 -8.74 24.06 6.45
CA VAL A 311 -10.15 23.88 6.07
C VAL A 311 -10.27 22.59 5.28
N THR A 312 -11.08 21.66 5.75
CA THR A 312 -11.32 20.39 5.05
C THR A 312 -12.72 19.85 5.30
N ASP A 313 -13.04 18.71 4.70
CA ASP A 313 -14.33 18.04 4.81
C ASP A 313 -14.15 16.59 5.32
N TYR A 314 -14.45 15.60 4.47
CA TYR A 314 -14.31 14.16 4.71
C TYR A 314 -12.92 13.61 4.36
N SER A 315 -11.91 14.48 4.33
CA SER A 315 -10.53 14.08 4.04
C SER A 315 -9.86 13.50 5.28
N SER A 316 -9.08 12.44 5.12
CA SER A 316 -8.23 11.94 6.21
C SER A 316 -7.04 12.87 6.53
N ILE A 317 -6.84 13.94 5.76
CA ILE A 317 -5.72 14.88 5.94
C ILE A 317 -5.77 15.59 7.30
N PHE A 318 -6.96 15.76 7.91
CA PHE A 318 -7.03 16.37 9.23
C PHE A 318 -6.33 15.50 10.28
N PHE A 319 -6.34 14.18 10.13
CA PHE A 319 -5.57 13.31 11.02
C PHE A 319 -4.07 13.60 10.95
N ASP A 320 -3.56 13.90 9.74
CA ASP A 320 -2.16 14.23 9.53
C ASP A 320 -1.79 15.64 10.00
N TYR A 321 -2.77 16.53 10.07
CA TYR A 321 -2.56 17.91 10.50
C TYR A 321 -2.70 18.12 12.01
N MET A 322 -3.41 17.24 12.73
CA MET A 322 -3.62 17.37 14.18
C MET A 322 -2.32 17.45 15.01
N VAL A 323 -1.22 16.89 14.51
CA VAL A 323 0.09 16.96 15.19
C VAL A 323 0.66 18.37 15.28
N THR A 324 0.11 19.32 14.53
CA THR A 324 0.56 20.72 14.52
C THR A 324 -0.02 21.56 15.67
N ASP A 325 -1.06 21.08 16.35
CA ASP A 325 -1.85 21.86 17.32
C ASP A 325 -2.48 23.15 16.75
N HIS A 326 -2.56 23.27 15.43
CA HIS A 326 -3.19 24.40 14.74
C HIS A 326 -4.68 24.13 14.45
N PRO A 327 -5.49 25.19 14.23
CA PRO A 327 -6.92 25.07 14.03
C PRO A 327 -7.29 24.26 12.78
N ILE A 328 -8.33 23.44 12.93
CA ILE A 328 -8.99 22.68 11.86
C ILE A 328 -10.45 23.13 11.79
N VAL A 329 -10.94 23.45 10.61
CA VAL A 329 -12.35 23.76 10.33
C VAL A 329 -12.92 22.68 9.40
N HIS A 330 -13.97 22.02 9.86
CA HIS A 330 -14.69 20.99 9.10
C HIS A 330 -15.87 21.62 8.36
N TYR A 331 -15.72 21.82 7.04
CA TYR A 331 -16.77 22.35 6.18
C TYR A 331 -17.59 21.21 5.56
N LEU A 332 -18.69 20.85 6.23
CA LEU A 332 -19.52 19.67 5.92
C LEU A 332 -20.88 20.09 5.35
N TYR A 333 -20.86 20.81 4.22
CA TYR A 333 -22.07 21.36 3.59
C TYR A 333 -23.05 20.30 3.07
N ASP A 334 -22.57 19.09 2.78
CA ASP A 334 -23.30 17.96 2.22
C ASP A 334 -23.31 16.71 3.14
N TYR A 335 -23.28 16.91 4.47
CA TYR A 335 -23.15 15.84 5.47
C TYR A 335 -24.14 14.69 5.29
N GLU A 336 -25.43 14.99 5.22
CA GLU A 336 -26.47 13.97 5.16
C GLU A 336 -26.35 13.10 3.89
N GLU A 337 -26.06 13.71 2.73
CA GLU A 337 -25.84 12.98 1.47
C GLU A 337 -24.58 12.13 1.57
N TYR A 338 -23.47 12.72 2.03
CA TYR A 338 -22.18 12.04 2.09
C TYR A 338 -22.17 10.84 3.03
N GLU A 339 -22.72 11.00 4.24
CA GLU A 339 -22.81 9.93 5.23
C GLU A 339 -23.63 8.75 4.68
N SER A 340 -24.75 9.04 4.02
CA SER A 340 -25.63 8.02 3.45
C SER A 340 -24.94 7.21 2.32
N GLU A 341 -24.12 7.86 1.50
CA GLU A 341 -23.47 7.22 0.36
C GLU A 341 -22.17 6.50 0.72
N ARG A 342 -21.35 7.11 1.59
CA ARG A 342 -19.98 6.64 1.87
C ARG A 342 -19.85 5.94 3.21
N GLY A 343 -20.71 6.26 4.17
CA GLY A 343 -20.53 5.92 5.57
C GLY A 343 -19.33 6.65 6.19
N LEU A 344 -19.47 7.04 7.45
CA LEU A 344 -18.44 7.67 8.25
C LEU A 344 -18.20 6.86 9.53
N THR A 345 -16.98 6.91 10.03
CA THR A 345 -16.57 6.15 11.23
C THR A 345 -16.55 6.99 12.49
N LEU A 346 -16.69 8.31 12.37
CA LEU A 346 -16.68 9.27 13.48
C LEU A 346 -17.98 10.08 13.47
N GLN A 347 -18.50 10.38 14.66
CA GLN A 347 -19.57 11.33 14.89
C GLN A 347 -19.04 12.77 14.84
N LEU A 348 -19.95 13.74 14.63
CA LEU A 348 -19.57 15.15 14.50
C LEU A 348 -18.90 15.71 15.76
N GLU A 349 -19.29 15.25 16.94
CA GLU A 349 -18.76 15.69 18.23
C GLU A 349 -17.34 15.18 18.51
N GLU A 350 -16.89 14.20 17.73
CA GLU A 350 -15.54 13.63 17.81
C GLU A 350 -14.54 14.41 16.93
N LEU A 351 -15.01 15.31 16.07
CA LEU A 351 -14.16 16.06 15.15
C LEU A 351 -13.37 17.15 15.86
N PRO A 352 -12.06 17.28 15.57
CA PRO A 352 -11.22 18.33 16.15
C PRO A 352 -11.52 19.69 15.51
N GLY A 353 -12.30 20.54 16.18
CA GLY A 353 -12.51 21.93 15.78
C GLY A 353 -13.94 22.24 15.31
N PRO A 354 -14.19 23.44 14.77
CA PRO A 354 -15.52 23.88 14.39
C PRO A 354 -16.06 23.07 13.20
N VAL A 355 -17.31 22.64 13.29
CA VAL A 355 -18.07 22.09 12.16
C VAL A 355 -19.00 23.16 11.63
N VAL A 356 -18.83 23.51 10.35
CA VAL A 356 -19.63 24.53 9.66
C VAL A 356 -20.28 23.93 8.42
N ARG A 357 -21.49 24.39 8.09
CA ARG A 357 -22.29 23.85 6.97
C ARG A 357 -22.67 24.90 5.91
N SER A 358 -22.30 26.16 6.12
CA SER A 358 -22.56 27.25 5.19
C SER A 358 -21.29 28.05 4.93
N GLN A 359 -21.18 28.62 3.73
CA GLN A 359 -20.05 29.45 3.33
C GLN A 359 -19.91 30.70 4.21
N ALA A 360 -21.03 31.31 4.62
CA ALA A 360 -21.03 32.45 5.53
C ALA A 360 -20.42 32.11 6.90
N ALA A 361 -20.79 30.94 7.46
CA ALA A 361 -20.22 30.46 8.71
C ALA A 361 -18.73 30.10 8.55
N LEU A 362 -18.37 29.48 7.42
CA LEU A 362 -16.97 29.18 7.08
C LEU A 362 -16.12 30.45 7.07
N LYS A 363 -16.54 31.49 6.32
CA LYS A 363 -15.80 32.75 6.23
C LYS A 363 -15.66 33.42 7.59
N SER A 364 -16.74 33.47 8.39
CA SER A 364 -16.71 34.07 9.73
C SER A 364 -15.71 33.34 10.62
N VAL A 365 -15.84 32.01 10.77
CA VAL A 365 -15.00 31.22 11.67
C VAL A 365 -13.52 31.26 11.26
N VAL A 366 -13.22 31.19 9.96
CA VAL A 366 -11.84 31.27 9.49
C VAL A 366 -11.26 32.67 9.73
N THR A 367 -12.04 33.74 9.53
CA THR A 367 -11.60 35.11 9.79
C THR A 367 -11.24 35.31 11.27
N ASP A 368 -12.05 34.79 12.19
CA ASP A 368 -11.76 34.88 13.63
C ASP A 368 -10.48 34.09 13.98
N LEU A 369 -10.34 32.87 13.47
CA LEU A 369 -9.21 31.98 13.77
C LEU A 369 -7.86 32.43 13.19
N ILE A 370 -7.84 33.24 12.12
CA ILE A 370 -6.57 33.80 11.59
C ILE A 370 -6.15 35.08 12.32
N GLN A 371 -7.07 35.74 13.04
CA GLN A 371 -6.79 36.98 13.77
C GLN A 371 -6.38 36.73 15.23
N ASP A 372 -6.97 35.72 15.85
CA ASP A 372 -6.76 35.41 17.27
C ASP A 372 -5.64 34.40 17.51
N GLU A 373 -5.03 34.44 18.70
CA GLU A 373 -4.18 33.34 19.15
C GLU A 373 -5.03 32.09 19.38
N TYR A 374 -4.66 30.99 18.71
CA TYR A 374 -5.37 29.72 18.85
C TYR A 374 -4.81 28.89 20.00
N THR A 375 -5.72 28.31 20.81
CA THR A 375 -5.40 27.24 21.75
C THR A 375 -6.27 26.03 21.43
N PRO A 376 -5.70 24.83 21.25
CA PRO A 376 -6.47 23.61 21.05
C PRO A 376 -7.55 23.40 22.11
N SER A 377 -8.76 23.09 21.67
CA SER A 377 -9.86 22.76 22.59
C SER A 377 -9.63 21.39 23.26
N PRO A 378 -10.29 21.10 24.40
CA PRO A 378 -10.24 19.75 24.98
C PRO A 378 -10.68 18.64 24.03
N THR A 379 -11.59 18.93 23.09
CA THR A 379 -12.00 17.96 22.06
C THR A 379 -10.88 17.70 21.07
N TYR A 380 -10.17 18.75 20.63
CA TYR A 380 -8.99 18.62 19.77
C TYR A 380 -7.93 17.74 20.44
N LEU A 381 -7.58 18.06 21.69
CA LEU A 381 -6.54 17.30 22.42
C LEU A 381 -6.93 15.84 22.60
N ARG A 382 -8.19 15.52 22.93
CA ARG A 382 -8.67 14.13 22.98
C ARG A 382 -8.60 13.42 21.63
N ALA A 383 -8.91 14.11 20.54
CA ALA A 383 -8.79 13.55 19.20
C ALA A 383 -7.32 13.26 18.86
N ARG A 384 -6.42 14.21 19.14
CA ARG A 384 -4.97 14.05 18.96
C ARG A 384 -4.43 12.87 19.77
N ASP A 385 -4.76 12.77 21.06
CA ASP A 385 -4.31 11.67 21.91
C ASP A 385 -4.83 10.30 21.43
N ARG A 386 -6.02 10.26 20.84
CA ARG A 386 -6.62 9.04 20.30
C ARG A 386 -6.01 8.61 18.96
N PHE A 387 -5.76 9.56 18.06
CA PHE A 387 -5.42 9.27 16.67
C PHE A 387 -3.94 9.43 16.34
N CYS A 388 -3.21 10.24 17.11
CA CYS A 388 -1.79 10.52 16.96
C CYS A 388 -0.95 10.15 18.21
N PRO A 389 -1.23 9.05 18.95
CA PRO A 389 -0.52 8.72 20.20
C PRO A 389 0.96 8.38 19.99
N HIS A 390 1.36 8.13 18.75
CA HIS A 390 2.70 7.71 18.36
C HIS A 390 3.33 8.63 17.32
N ASP A 391 2.76 9.81 17.05
CA ASP A 391 3.31 10.76 16.10
C ASP A 391 4.12 11.84 16.85
N ASP A 392 5.33 11.47 17.28
CA ASP A 392 6.24 12.28 18.12
C ASP A 392 7.47 12.80 17.34
N GLY A 393 7.46 12.67 16.01
CA GLY A 393 8.59 13.02 15.15
C GLY A 393 9.65 11.93 15.03
N HIS A 394 9.42 10.72 15.56
CA HIS A 394 10.36 9.61 15.50
C HIS A 394 9.77 8.30 14.93
N ALA A 395 8.63 8.38 14.22
CA ALA A 395 7.97 7.21 13.65
C ALA A 395 8.82 6.53 12.55
N ALA A 396 9.55 7.31 11.73
CA ALA A 396 10.44 6.81 10.69
C ALA A 396 11.64 6.06 11.29
N GLU A 397 12.26 6.60 12.34
CA GLU A 397 13.34 5.95 13.08
C GLU A 397 12.87 4.63 13.72
N ARG A 398 11.74 4.64 14.43
CA ARG A 398 11.12 3.42 14.97
C ARG A 398 10.88 2.38 13.88
N THR A 399 10.36 2.81 12.74
CA THR A 399 10.13 1.94 11.58
C THR A 399 11.43 1.35 11.05
N LYS A 400 12.51 2.13 10.96
CA LYS A 400 13.83 1.63 10.56
C LYS A 400 14.33 0.55 11.52
N GLN A 401 14.28 0.81 12.82
CA GLN A 401 14.72 -0.14 13.85
C GLN A 401 13.91 -1.45 13.81
N TRP A 402 12.60 -1.35 13.68
CA TRP A 402 11.71 -2.51 13.63
C TRP A 402 11.87 -3.30 12.32
N PHE A 403 11.76 -2.63 11.17
CA PHE A 403 11.70 -3.30 9.86
C PHE A 403 13.07 -3.69 9.30
N PHE A 404 14.10 -2.84 9.42
CA PHE A 404 15.41 -3.13 8.84
C PHE A 404 16.34 -3.83 9.82
N ASN A 405 16.43 -3.34 11.07
CA ASN A 405 17.29 -3.94 12.10
C ASN A 405 16.66 -5.15 12.80
N GLY A 406 15.33 -5.30 12.75
CA GLY A 406 14.62 -6.38 13.44
C GLY A 406 14.50 -6.19 14.95
N SER A 407 14.64 -4.95 15.45
CA SER A 407 14.51 -4.61 16.86
C SER A 407 13.05 -4.36 17.22
N GLY A 408 12.41 -5.31 17.92
CA GLY A 408 11.00 -5.20 18.34
C GLY A 408 10.75 -4.28 19.54
N ASN A 409 11.78 -3.93 20.33
CA ASN A 409 11.58 -3.22 21.60
C ASN A 409 11.14 -1.76 21.45
N SER A 410 11.17 -1.20 20.24
CA SER A 410 10.88 0.21 19.98
C SER A 410 9.44 0.47 19.54
N VAL A 411 8.58 -0.56 19.46
CA VAL A 411 7.22 -0.45 18.90
C VAL A 411 6.19 -1.19 19.75
N LYS A 412 4.91 -0.77 19.66
CA LYS A 412 3.81 -1.49 20.28
C LYS A 412 3.31 -2.57 19.32
N HIS A 413 3.73 -3.82 19.54
CA HIS A 413 3.27 -4.95 18.73
C HIS A 413 1.78 -5.22 18.92
N VAL A 414 1.14 -5.66 17.84
CA VAL A 414 -0.28 -6.00 17.75
C VAL A 414 -0.39 -7.47 17.37
N GLU A 415 -1.06 -8.26 18.20
CA GLU A 415 -1.34 -9.65 17.90
C GLU A 415 -2.59 -9.77 17.02
N ALA A 416 -2.41 -10.10 15.75
CA ALA A 416 -3.53 -10.40 14.85
C ALA A 416 -4.19 -11.76 15.14
N ARG A 417 -3.52 -12.63 15.91
CA ARG A 417 -3.96 -13.98 16.26
C ARG A 417 -3.80 -14.19 17.75
N THR A 418 -4.90 -14.06 18.49
CA THR A 418 -4.91 -14.19 19.96
C THR A 418 -5.51 -15.54 20.40
N ARG A 419 -6.04 -16.31 19.46
CA ARG A 419 -6.75 -17.58 19.69
C ARG A 419 -6.37 -18.61 18.63
N PRO A 420 -6.61 -19.91 18.87
CA PRO A 420 -6.57 -20.90 17.80
C PRO A 420 -7.47 -20.49 16.64
N THR A 421 -7.05 -20.82 15.43
CA THR A 421 -7.62 -20.34 14.18
C THR A 421 -8.30 -21.49 13.44
N VAL A 422 -9.49 -21.23 12.90
CA VAL A 422 -10.18 -22.17 12.02
C VAL A 422 -10.59 -21.49 10.72
N VAL A 423 -10.19 -22.07 9.59
CA VAL A 423 -10.60 -21.59 8.27
C VAL A 423 -11.63 -22.55 7.65
N PHE A 424 -12.77 -21.99 7.31
CA PHE A 424 -13.86 -22.61 6.58
C PHE A 424 -13.69 -22.34 5.08
N TRP A 425 -13.37 -23.38 4.32
CA TRP A 425 -13.06 -23.30 2.90
C TRP A 425 -14.32 -23.40 2.03
N GLY A 426 -15.12 -22.33 2.00
CA GLY A 426 -16.49 -22.36 1.46
C GLY A 426 -16.63 -22.69 -0.03
N GLY A 427 -15.60 -22.45 -0.85
CA GLY A 427 -15.74 -22.64 -2.30
C GLY A 427 -16.93 -21.85 -2.85
N ARG A 428 -17.65 -22.36 -3.85
CA ARG A 428 -18.68 -21.58 -4.54
C ARG A 428 -19.95 -21.30 -3.72
N LEU A 429 -20.22 -22.06 -2.66
CA LEU A 429 -21.42 -21.99 -1.81
C LEU A 429 -22.75 -21.94 -2.61
N ASP A 430 -23.54 -23.01 -2.59
CA ASP A 430 -24.81 -23.13 -3.31
C ASP A 430 -26.04 -23.21 -2.38
N LYS A 431 -27.22 -23.54 -2.92
CA LYS A 431 -28.47 -23.65 -2.14
C LYS A 431 -28.69 -25.04 -1.51
N SER A 432 -27.67 -25.89 -1.51
CA SER A 432 -27.78 -27.25 -1.01
C SER A 432 -27.90 -27.28 0.52
N ASN A 433 -28.39 -28.41 1.06
CA ASN A 433 -28.43 -28.60 2.51
C ASN A 433 -27.02 -28.70 3.09
N GLU A 434 -26.07 -29.21 2.30
CA GLU A 434 -24.65 -29.33 2.64
C GLU A 434 -24.03 -27.94 2.86
N THR A 435 -24.29 -26.97 1.97
CA THR A 435 -23.86 -25.58 2.16
C THR A 435 -24.48 -24.97 3.42
N LYS A 436 -25.76 -25.25 3.69
CA LYS A 436 -26.42 -24.75 4.90
C LYS A 436 -25.78 -25.32 6.17
N THR A 437 -25.57 -26.63 6.24
CA THR A 437 -24.90 -27.30 7.36
C THR A 437 -23.49 -26.75 7.58
N PHE A 438 -22.74 -26.52 6.51
CA PHE A 438 -21.40 -25.92 6.58
C PHE A 438 -21.42 -24.51 7.19
N LEU A 439 -22.36 -23.66 6.78
CA LEU A 439 -22.51 -22.30 7.32
C LEU A 439 -23.06 -22.29 8.77
N ASP A 440 -23.92 -23.25 9.12
CA ASP A 440 -24.41 -23.42 10.49
C ASP A 440 -23.28 -23.87 11.43
N GLN A 441 -22.39 -24.77 10.97
CA GLN A 441 -21.18 -25.14 11.72
C GLN A 441 -20.26 -23.93 11.93
N LEU A 442 -20.03 -23.13 10.87
CA LEU A 442 -19.24 -21.91 10.94
C LEU A 442 -19.79 -20.94 12.00
N LYS A 443 -21.10 -20.70 11.99
CA LYS A 443 -21.78 -19.84 12.99
C LYS A 443 -21.66 -20.42 14.40
N SER A 444 -21.76 -21.74 14.54
CA SER A 444 -21.61 -22.43 15.82
C SER A 444 -20.20 -22.25 16.39
N GLU A 445 -19.15 -22.45 15.59
CA GLU A 445 -17.76 -22.20 16.01
C GLU A 445 -17.56 -20.74 16.43
N ALA A 446 -18.06 -19.79 15.63
CA ALA A 446 -17.92 -18.37 15.94
C ALA A 446 -18.64 -17.99 17.24
N LYS A 447 -19.83 -18.56 17.48
CA LYS A 447 -20.62 -18.33 18.70
C LYS A 447 -19.96 -18.92 19.95
N ALA A 448 -19.19 -20.00 19.82
CA ALA A 448 -18.44 -20.57 20.94
C ALA A 448 -17.37 -19.61 21.48
N GLY A 449 -16.86 -18.70 20.64
CA GLY A 449 -15.93 -17.65 21.05
C GLY A 449 -14.53 -18.13 21.45
N THR A 450 -14.19 -19.40 21.18
CA THR A 450 -12.92 -20.03 21.53
C THR A 450 -11.87 -19.96 20.43
N LYS A 451 -12.27 -19.67 19.19
CA LYS A 451 -11.40 -19.61 18.01
C LYS A 451 -11.64 -18.34 17.19
N ASP A 452 -10.62 -17.91 16.46
CA ASP A 452 -10.79 -16.95 15.38
C ASP A 452 -11.28 -17.68 14.13
N VAL A 453 -12.50 -17.35 13.68
CA VAL A 453 -13.19 -18.06 12.60
C VAL A 453 -13.09 -17.28 11.30
N THR A 454 -12.54 -17.91 10.27
CA THR A 454 -12.40 -17.33 8.93
C THR A 454 -13.24 -18.06 7.90
N LEU A 455 -14.05 -17.35 7.12
CA LEU A 455 -14.69 -17.85 5.91
C LEU A 455 -13.84 -17.48 4.68
N PHE A 456 -13.38 -18.49 3.93
CA PHE A 456 -12.69 -18.29 2.66
C PHE A 456 -13.58 -18.66 1.47
N VAL A 457 -13.80 -17.72 0.56
CA VAL A 457 -14.72 -17.88 -0.60
C VAL A 457 -14.09 -17.32 -1.88
N PRO A 458 -14.45 -17.80 -3.09
CA PRO A 458 -14.14 -17.11 -4.32
C PRO A 458 -14.99 -15.84 -4.46
N PHE A 459 -14.44 -14.79 -5.05
CA PHE A 459 -15.11 -13.52 -5.28
C PHE A 459 -16.35 -13.68 -6.18
N SER A 460 -16.42 -14.74 -6.99
CA SER A 460 -17.61 -15.09 -7.78
C SER A 460 -18.88 -15.30 -6.94
N VAL A 461 -18.79 -15.52 -5.62
CA VAL A 461 -20.00 -15.63 -4.77
C VAL A 461 -20.82 -14.34 -4.72
N GLN A 462 -20.25 -13.19 -5.13
CA GLN A 462 -20.97 -11.92 -5.24
C GLN A 462 -22.22 -12.01 -6.13
N SER A 463 -22.27 -12.94 -7.09
CA SER A 463 -23.44 -13.14 -7.95
C SER A 463 -24.53 -14.01 -7.31
N ASN A 464 -24.31 -14.54 -6.10
CA ASN A 464 -25.26 -15.36 -5.37
C ASN A 464 -25.82 -14.57 -4.17
N GLN A 465 -26.99 -13.95 -4.36
CA GLN A 465 -27.59 -13.07 -3.35
C GLN A 465 -27.80 -13.75 -2.00
N MET A 466 -28.19 -15.03 -1.99
CA MET A 466 -28.40 -15.79 -0.76
C MET A 466 -27.11 -15.93 0.06
N VAL A 467 -25.99 -16.19 -0.60
CA VAL A 467 -24.67 -16.29 0.07
C VAL A 467 -24.24 -14.92 0.59
N ILE A 468 -24.44 -13.87 -0.20
CA ILE A 468 -24.10 -12.50 0.19
C ILE A 468 -24.93 -12.05 1.40
N ASP A 469 -26.24 -12.32 1.41
CA ASP A 469 -27.10 -12.03 2.54
C ASP A 469 -26.68 -12.83 3.78
N THR A 470 -26.24 -14.08 3.58
CA THR A 470 -25.70 -14.88 4.68
C THR A 470 -24.41 -14.29 5.22
N ILE A 471 -23.47 -13.87 4.35
CA ILE A 471 -22.21 -13.23 4.76
C ILE A 471 -22.46 -11.92 5.51
N ARG A 472 -23.44 -11.10 5.08
CA ARG A 472 -23.85 -9.90 5.82
C ARG A 472 -24.29 -10.25 7.24
N GLN A 473 -25.09 -11.31 7.39
CA GLN A 473 -25.58 -11.77 8.70
C GLN A 473 -24.50 -12.39 9.60
N LEU A 474 -23.30 -12.70 9.09
CA LEU A 474 -22.21 -13.22 9.91
C LEU A 474 -21.66 -12.17 10.89
N GLY A 475 -21.90 -10.88 10.65
CA GLY A 475 -21.43 -9.80 11.52
C GLY A 475 -19.91 -9.64 11.53
N SER A 476 -19.37 -8.83 12.45
CA SER A 476 -17.93 -8.52 12.53
C SER A 476 -17.08 -9.65 13.11
N THR A 477 -17.68 -10.60 13.84
CA THR A 477 -16.98 -11.66 14.59
C THR A 477 -16.37 -12.76 13.72
N ILE A 478 -16.75 -12.84 12.44
CA ILE A 478 -16.20 -13.78 11.48
C ILE A 478 -15.39 -13.03 10.43
N THR A 479 -14.12 -13.40 10.29
CA THR A 479 -13.25 -12.90 9.23
C THR A 479 -13.68 -13.46 7.88
N VAL A 480 -13.77 -12.63 6.84
CA VAL A 480 -14.14 -13.09 5.49
C VAL A 480 -13.04 -12.71 4.50
N VAL A 481 -12.42 -13.72 3.89
CA VAL A 481 -11.40 -13.54 2.86
C VAL A 481 -11.97 -14.02 1.54
N ALA A 482 -12.16 -13.11 0.59
CA ALA A 482 -12.60 -13.46 -0.75
C ALA A 482 -11.38 -13.62 -1.68
N ARG A 483 -11.28 -14.69 -2.47
CA ARG A 483 -10.31 -14.91 -3.56
C ARG A 483 -10.80 -14.28 -4.87
N LYS A 484 -10.17 -13.22 -5.38
CA LYS A 484 -10.45 -12.61 -6.68
C LYS A 484 -10.49 -13.68 -7.78
N ASN A 485 -11.30 -13.45 -8.81
CA ASN A 485 -11.35 -14.27 -10.02
C ASN A 485 -10.10 -14.01 -10.89
N TYR A 486 -8.94 -14.31 -10.33
CA TYR A 486 -7.62 -14.11 -10.92
C TYR A 486 -7.02 -15.49 -11.22
N GLU A 487 -6.45 -15.64 -12.42
CA GLU A 487 -5.66 -16.82 -12.77
C GLU A 487 -4.37 -16.87 -11.95
N MET A 488 -3.94 -18.05 -11.54
CA MET A 488 -2.67 -18.22 -10.82
C MET A 488 -1.51 -17.66 -11.65
N ALA A 489 -0.58 -16.96 -10.99
CA ALA A 489 0.66 -16.52 -11.62
C ALA A 489 1.58 -17.74 -11.84
N MET A 490 1.96 -17.98 -13.09
CA MET A 490 2.73 -19.16 -13.51
C MET A 490 3.80 -18.78 -14.53
N THR A 491 4.94 -19.46 -14.48
CA THR A 491 5.91 -19.52 -15.58
C THR A 491 5.31 -20.27 -16.78
N GLU A 492 5.88 -20.13 -17.98
CA GLU A 492 5.46 -20.91 -19.15
C GLU A 492 5.57 -22.44 -18.89
N ALA A 493 6.65 -22.89 -18.23
CA ALA A 493 6.83 -24.29 -17.87
C ALA A 493 5.72 -24.82 -16.93
N GLU A 494 5.25 -23.99 -15.99
CA GLU A 494 4.14 -24.34 -15.09
C GLU A 494 2.79 -24.37 -15.84
N LYS A 495 2.57 -23.49 -16.82
CA LYS A 495 1.38 -23.53 -17.69
C LYS A 495 1.33 -24.85 -18.47
N ASP A 496 2.44 -25.27 -19.04
CA ASP A 496 2.57 -26.54 -19.76
C ASP A 496 2.32 -27.74 -18.84
N ALA A 497 2.89 -27.71 -17.63
CA ALA A 497 2.69 -28.74 -16.60
C ALA A 497 1.23 -28.83 -16.10
N ARG A 498 0.49 -27.72 -16.16
CA ARG A 498 -0.96 -27.66 -15.84
C ARG A 498 -1.81 -28.26 -16.96
N ALA A 499 -1.42 -28.05 -18.23
CA ALA A 499 -2.15 -28.53 -19.39
C ALA A 499 -1.98 -30.04 -19.65
N ASN A 500 -0.78 -30.59 -19.41
CA ASN A 500 -0.47 -31.98 -19.70
C ASN A 500 -0.78 -32.92 -18.51
N LYS A 501 -1.75 -33.83 -18.70
CA LYS A 501 -2.17 -34.81 -17.69
C LYS A 501 -1.22 -36.00 -17.54
N ASP A 502 -0.45 -36.35 -18.58
CA ASP A 502 0.53 -37.46 -18.55
C ASP A 502 1.67 -37.20 -19.56
N SER A 503 2.84 -36.77 -19.07
CA SER A 503 4.19 -36.90 -19.70
C SER A 503 5.20 -35.99 -18.98
N HIS A 504 6.48 -36.39 -19.02
CA HIS A 504 7.61 -35.53 -18.65
C HIS A 504 7.47 -34.19 -19.38
N VAL A 505 7.38 -33.08 -18.64
CA VAL A 505 7.61 -31.75 -19.20
C VAL A 505 9.05 -31.78 -19.75
N PRO A 506 9.27 -31.52 -21.05
CA PRO A 506 10.62 -31.46 -21.60
C PRO A 506 11.43 -30.48 -20.74
N ALA A 507 12.66 -30.87 -20.37
CA ALA A 507 13.55 -29.96 -19.67
C ALA A 507 13.67 -28.68 -20.51
N VAL A 508 13.13 -27.57 -20.01
CA VAL A 508 13.36 -26.26 -20.62
C VAL A 508 14.88 -26.07 -20.59
N GLU A 509 15.51 -26.08 -21.77
CA GLU A 509 16.92 -25.70 -21.88
C GLU A 509 17.02 -24.25 -21.42
N LYS A 510 17.37 -24.04 -20.14
CA LYS A 510 17.75 -22.72 -19.68
C LYS A 510 19.01 -22.32 -20.45
N PRO A 511 19.02 -21.14 -21.11
CA PRO A 511 20.25 -20.63 -21.70
C PRO A 511 21.31 -20.57 -20.60
N ALA A 512 22.51 -21.07 -20.91
CA ALA A 512 23.59 -21.17 -19.93
C ALA A 512 23.81 -19.83 -19.21
N PRO A 513 24.00 -19.81 -17.88
CA PRO A 513 24.54 -18.63 -17.22
C PRO A 513 26.01 -18.54 -17.65
N ARG A 514 26.28 -17.84 -18.77
CA ARG A 514 27.66 -17.56 -19.17
C ARG A 514 28.23 -16.51 -18.20
N SER A 515 28.93 -16.99 -17.17
CA SER A 515 30.14 -16.42 -16.56
C SER A 515 30.23 -14.92 -16.21
N LEU A 516 29.16 -14.12 -16.29
CA LEU A 516 29.26 -12.66 -16.21
C LEU A 516 29.15 -12.06 -14.81
N LEU A 517 28.57 -12.75 -13.83
CA LEU A 517 28.34 -12.17 -12.50
C LEU A 517 29.62 -11.90 -11.67
N LYS A 518 30.68 -12.70 -11.82
CA LYS A 518 31.86 -12.61 -10.94
C LYS A 518 32.85 -11.53 -11.36
N SER A 519 33.10 -11.36 -12.67
CA SER A 519 34.11 -10.40 -13.17
C SER A 519 33.66 -8.92 -13.10
N VAL A 520 32.39 -8.70 -12.80
CA VAL A 520 31.70 -7.40 -12.79
C VAL A 520 31.64 -6.84 -11.36
N LEU A 521 31.36 -7.69 -10.36
CA LEU A 521 31.39 -7.29 -8.94
C LEU A 521 32.80 -6.86 -8.49
N ASP A 522 33.85 -7.50 -8.99
CA ASP A 522 35.25 -7.15 -8.66
C ASP A 522 35.69 -5.81 -9.29
N ARG A 523 35.13 -5.45 -10.46
CA ARG A 523 35.47 -4.19 -11.16
C ARG A 523 34.65 -2.98 -10.69
N VAL A 524 33.48 -3.19 -10.09
CA VAL A 524 32.64 -2.13 -9.50
C VAL A 524 33.25 -1.57 -8.19
N ARG A 525 34.22 -2.27 -7.58
CA ARG A 525 34.91 -1.86 -6.35
C ARG A 525 36.31 -1.25 -6.54
N GLY A 526 36.77 -1.04 -7.77
CA GLY A 526 38.04 -0.36 -8.06
C GLY A 526 39.31 -1.12 -7.64
N ARG A 527 39.26 -2.45 -7.45
CA ARG A 527 40.46 -3.27 -7.19
C ARG A 527 40.84 -4.08 -8.43
N THR A 528 42.15 -4.18 -8.68
CA THR A 528 42.73 -5.04 -9.73
C THR A 528 42.41 -6.50 -9.40
N PRO A 529 41.95 -7.34 -10.36
CA PRO A 529 41.57 -8.72 -10.06
C PRO A 529 42.82 -9.59 -9.84
N GLU A 530 42.84 -10.38 -8.77
CA GLU A 530 43.69 -11.57 -8.71
C GLU A 530 43.15 -12.63 -9.70
N PRO A 531 44.02 -13.46 -10.30
CA PRO A 531 43.58 -14.51 -11.21
C PRO A 531 42.69 -15.53 -10.47
N PRO A 532 41.66 -16.08 -11.14
CA PRO A 532 40.71 -16.98 -10.50
C PRO A 532 41.40 -18.28 -10.05
N ASP A 533 41.08 -18.71 -8.83
CA ASP A 533 41.36 -20.06 -8.34
C ASP A 533 40.61 -21.09 -9.21
N PRO A 534 41.31 -21.98 -9.94
CA PRO A 534 40.70 -22.99 -10.79
C PRO A 534 39.84 -24.01 -10.00
N ALA A 535 39.93 -24.06 -8.67
CA ALA A 535 39.18 -25.01 -7.84
C ALA A 535 37.74 -24.58 -7.54
N ALA A 536 37.32 -23.35 -7.86
CA ALA A 536 36.01 -22.81 -7.47
C ALA A 536 34.87 -23.05 -8.49
N THR A 537 34.98 -24.05 -9.36
CA THR A 537 33.84 -24.59 -10.11
C THR A 537 33.00 -25.48 -9.20
N ALA A 538 32.18 -24.87 -8.36
CA ALA A 538 31.10 -25.60 -7.70
C ALA A 538 30.10 -26.07 -8.77
N THR A 539 30.17 -27.35 -9.10
CA THR A 539 29.12 -28.13 -9.76
C THR A 539 27.83 -27.99 -8.95
N ARG A 540 26.95 -27.04 -9.31
CA ARG A 540 25.55 -27.09 -8.90
C ARG A 540 24.89 -28.23 -9.69
N GLU A 541 24.72 -29.38 -9.05
CA GLU A 541 23.89 -30.48 -9.56
C GLU A 541 22.50 -29.93 -9.93
N ARG A 542 22.07 -30.17 -11.18
CA ARG A 542 20.83 -29.66 -11.76
C ARG A 542 19.80 -30.79 -11.81
N THR A 543 18.75 -30.73 -11.00
CA THR A 543 17.60 -31.64 -11.08
C THR A 543 16.51 -31.04 -11.95
N SER A 544 16.10 -31.72 -13.02
CA SER A 544 14.89 -31.38 -13.79
C SER A 544 13.65 -31.53 -12.89
N ALA A 545 12.84 -30.47 -12.75
CA ALA A 545 11.60 -30.54 -11.99
C ALA A 545 10.53 -31.31 -12.77
N THR A 546 9.89 -32.28 -12.12
CA THR A 546 8.75 -33.02 -12.67
C THR A 546 7.50 -32.13 -12.76
N SER A 547 6.54 -32.49 -13.62
CA SER A 547 5.24 -31.79 -13.72
C SER A 547 4.49 -31.76 -12.38
N ALA A 548 4.69 -32.76 -11.52
CA ALA A 548 4.12 -32.78 -10.18
C ALA A 548 4.76 -31.73 -9.26
N GLN A 549 6.09 -31.59 -9.28
CA GLN A 549 6.81 -30.55 -8.52
C GLN A 549 6.42 -29.14 -8.99
N LEU A 550 6.32 -28.92 -10.30
CA LEU A 550 5.86 -27.62 -10.84
C LEU A 550 4.43 -27.28 -10.42
N ARG A 551 3.54 -28.28 -10.37
CA ARG A 551 2.17 -28.09 -9.86
C ARG A 551 2.17 -27.74 -8.37
N GLU A 552 3.03 -28.34 -7.56
CA GLU A 552 3.12 -28.02 -6.14
C GLU A 552 3.58 -26.57 -5.93
N VAL A 553 4.62 -26.14 -6.65
CA VAL A 553 5.15 -24.77 -6.60
C VAL A 553 4.08 -23.73 -6.96
N MET A 554 3.27 -23.97 -7.99
CA MET A 554 2.20 -23.02 -8.35
C MET A 554 1.10 -22.92 -7.27
N TYR A 555 0.74 -24.03 -6.60
CA TYR A 555 -0.27 -24.00 -5.53
C TYR A 555 0.29 -23.35 -4.26
N GLU A 556 1.56 -23.58 -3.92
CA GLU A 556 2.22 -22.87 -2.82
C GLU A 556 2.26 -21.36 -3.10
N ARG A 557 2.64 -20.97 -4.33
CA ARG A 557 2.66 -19.56 -4.74
C ARG A 557 1.27 -18.93 -4.66
N GLU A 558 0.24 -19.64 -5.13
CA GLU A 558 -1.14 -19.18 -5.08
C GLU A 558 -1.66 -19.08 -3.64
N TYR A 559 -1.32 -20.04 -2.78
CA TYR A 559 -1.66 -19.99 -1.36
C TYR A 559 -1.01 -18.76 -0.73
N ARG A 560 0.31 -18.60 -0.94
CA ARG A 560 1.05 -17.45 -0.43
C ARG A 560 0.42 -16.16 -0.93
N ARG A 561 0.05 -16.03 -2.20
CA ARG A 561 -0.61 -14.82 -2.74
C ARG A 561 -1.87 -14.42 -1.98
N VAL A 562 -2.68 -15.40 -1.57
CA VAL A 562 -3.96 -15.17 -0.89
C VAL A 562 -3.78 -14.92 0.61
N PHE A 563 -2.91 -15.71 1.25
CA PHE A 563 -2.85 -15.83 2.71
C PHE A 563 -1.51 -15.41 3.32
N GLY A 564 -0.54 -14.99 2.51
CA GLY A 564 0.83 -14.77 2.97
C GLY A 564 1.45 -16.07 3.48
N ASP A 565 2.09 -16.01 4.64
CA ASP A 565 2.65 -17.17 5.31
C ASP A 565 1.70 -17.73 6.39
N ALA A 566 0.41 -17.39 6.32
CA ALA A 566 -0.57 -17.84 7.30
C ALA A 566 -0.65 -19.37 7.33
N LYS A 567 -0.78 -19.93 8.52
CA LYS A 567 -1.20 -21.31 8.79
C LYS A 567 -2.41 -21.29 9.69
N PHE A 568 -3.23 -22.34 9.66
CA PHE A 568 -4.45 -22.45 10.45
C PHE A 568 -4.43 -23.73 11.27
N ASP A 569 -4.85 -23.65 12.52
CA ASP A 569 -4.90 -24.81 13.43
C ASP A 569 -5.91 -25.85 12.94
N GLU A 570 -7.03 -25.37 12.37
CA GLU A 570 -8.06 -26.20 11.79
C GLU A 570 -8.47 -25.70 10.40
N VAL A 571 -8.72 -26.66 9.50
CA VAL A 571 -9.18 -26.40 8.14
C VAL A 571 -10.41 -27.25 7.88
N VAL A 572 -11.55 -26.60 7.68
CA VAL A 572 -12.83 -27.25 7.39
C VAL A 572 -13.12 -27.10 5.89
N VAL A 573 -13.25 -28.22 5.20
CA VAL A 573 -13.49 -28.28 3.76
C VAL A 573 -14.81 -29.02 3.52
N PRO A 574 -15.80 -28.41 2.84
CA PRO A 574 -17.08 -29.07 2.59
C PRO A 574 -16.92 -30.23 1.60
N GLU A 575 -17.78 -31.24 1.73
CA GLU A 575 -17.87 -32.33 0.76
C GLU A 575 -18.23 -31.79 -0.64
N GLY A 576 -17.71 -32.45 -1.69
CA GLY A 576 -18.03 -32.09 -3.07
C GLY A 576 -17.31 -30.84 -3.62
N ILE A 577 -16.48 -30.14 -2.83
CA ILE A 577 -15.69 -29.02 -3.36
C ILE A 577 -14.69 -29.50 -4.42
N SER A 578 -14.47 -28.69 -5.47
CA SER A 578 -13.59 -29.08 -6.58
C SER A 578 -12.17 -29.41 -6.12
N ARG A 579 -11.49 -30.32 -6.84
CA ARG A 579 -10.10 -30.74 -6.58
C ARG A 579 -9.11 -29.57 -6.46
N PHE A 580 -9.33 -28.48 -7.20
CA PHE A 580 -8.52 -27.26 -7.10
C PHE A 580 -8.48 -26.72 -5.66
N TRP A 581 -9.66 -26.48 -5.08
CA TRP A 581 -9.79 -25.95 -3.72
C TRP A 581 -9.30 -26.94 -2.66
N GLN A 582 -9.55 -28.23 -2.85
CA GLN A 582 -9.00 -29.26 -1.96
C GLN A 582 -7.47 -29.24 -1.97
N THR A 583 -6.85 -29.02 -3.14
CA THR A 583 -5.39 -28.98 -3.27
C THR A 583 -4.83 -27.73 -2.63
N LEU A 584 -5.44 -26.55 -2.89
CA LEU A 584 -5.01 -25.30 -2.28
C LEU A 584 -5.13 -25.32 -0.74
N ALA A 585 -6.19 -25.95 -0.20
CA ALA A 585 -6.40 -26.09 1.24
C ALA A 585 -5.32 -26.92 1.95
N LYS A 586 -4.57 -27.78 1.25
CA LYS A 586 -3.46 -28.55 1.85
C LYS A 586 -2.32 -27.66 2.34
N HIS A 587 -2.16 -26.48 1.73
CA HIS A 587 -1.14 -25.51 2.14
C HIS A 587 -1.56 -24.68 3.36
N ALA A 588 -2.80 -24.84 3.84
CA ALA A 588 -3.35 -24.07 4.95
C ALA A 588 -2.96 -24.58 6.35
N ARG A 589 -2.39 -25.79 6.44
CA ARG A 589 -1.94 -26.39 7.71
C ARG A 589 -0.45 -26.21 7.92
#